data_AF-A0A2C5Z5E0-F1
#
_entry.id   AF-A0A2C5Z5E0-F1
#
_cell.length_a   1.000
_cell.length_b   1.000
_cell.length_c   1.000
_cell.angle_alpha   90.00
_cell.angle_beta   90.00
_cell.angle_gamma   90.00
#
_symmetry.space_group_name_H-M   'P 1'
#
loop_
_entity.id
_entity.type
_entity.pdbx_description
1 polymer ?
#
loop_
_entity_poly.entity_id
_entity_poly.type
_entity_poly.pdbx_seq_one_letter_code
_entity_poly.pdbx_strand_id
1 'polypeptide(L)'
;MQPVAEQDIEVKPDGIIYLPEIKYRRRLNEAFGPMGWGLVPKGEPSVGQNIVTREYALIVDGRFVAQAQGENNFFNGDQLPSAVEGCKSNALMRCCKDLGIGSELWDPHFIRWFRKAHMAEVWVEHVTTKKKKTQWYRKGQVDVAYPYKLANGKV
;
A
#
# COMPACT_ATOMS: atom_id res chain seq x y z
N MET A 1 5.06 -14.75 14.48
CA MET A 1 4.94 -13.80 13.35
C MET A 1 6.22 -12.97 13.30
N GLN A 2 6.87 -12.88 12.15
CA GLN A 2 8.07 -12.04 12.00
C GLN A 2 7.65 -10.57 11.78
N PRO A 3 8.09 -9.62 12.62
CA PRO A 3 7.82 -8.20 12.42
C PRO A 3 8.29 -7.71 11.05
N VAL A 4 7.63 -6.71 10.50
CA VAL A 4 8.06 -5.94 9.33
C VAL A 4 9.30 -5.16 9.70
N ALA A 5 10.33 -5.30 8.87
CA ALA A 5 11.54 -4.53 9.03
C ALA A 5 11.22 -3.05 8.76
N GLU A 6 11.60 -2.16 9.66
CA GLU A 6 11.24 -0.74 9.58
C GLU A 6 11.68 -0.10 8.25
N GLN A 7 12.82 -0.51 7.69
CA GLN A 7 13.32 -0.08 6.38
C GLN A 7 12.42 -0.42 5.20
N ASP A 8 11.50 -1.37 5.36
CA ASP A 8 10.58 -1.80 4.31
C ASP A 8 9.24 -1.05 4.35
N ILE A 9 9.00 -0.26 5.40
CA ILE A 9 7.78 0.52 5.59
C ILE A 9 7.89 1.85 4.84
N GLU A 10 6.97 2.07 3.91
CA GLU A 10 6.89 3.29 3.11
C GLU A 10 5.85 4.27 3.68
N VAL A 11 6.03 5.55 3.37
CA VAL A 11 5.20 6.65 3.87
C VAL A 11 4.57 7.36 2.68
N LYS A 12 3.23 7.42 2.65
CA LYS A 12 2.51 8.25 1.70
C LYS A 12 2.53 9.72 2.13
N PRO A 13 2.40 10.68 1.19
CA PRO A 13 2.37 12.11 1.52
C PRO A 13 1.25 12.52 2.48
N ASP A 14 0.17 11.74 2.59
CA ASP A 14 -0.95 11.94 3.51
C ASP A 14 -0.67 11.39 4.93
N GLY A 15 0.47 10.75 5.16
CA GLY A 15 0.90 10.20 6.44
C GLY A 15 0.44 8.77 6.71
N ILE A 16 -0.11 8.08 5.70
CA ILE A 16 -0.38 6.64 5.78
C ILE A 16 0.92 5.87 5.60
N ILE A 17 1.22 4.97 6.53
CA ILE A 17 2.29 3.99 6.40
C ILE A 17 1.79 2.74 5.69
N TYR A 18 2.62 2.13 4.86
CA TYR A 18 2.26 0.90 4.16
C TYR A 18 3.48 0.03 3.89
N LEU A 19 3.24 -1.27 3.72
CA LEU A 19 4.23 -2.19 3.22
C LEU A 19 4.02 -2.34 1.70
N PRO A 20 5.07 -2.20 0.86
CA PRO A 20 4.93 -2.40 -0.58
C PRO A 20 4.48 -3.83 -0.92
N GLU A 21 3.63 -3.97 -1.94
CA GLU A 21 3.03 -5.25 -2.37
C GLU A 21 4.05 -6.37 -2.60
N ILE A 22 5.22 -6.02 -3.14
CA ILE A 22 6.31 -6.96 -3.39
C ILE A 22 6.79 -7.66 -2.10
N LYS A 23 6.72 -6.99 -0.96
CA LYS A 23 7.16 -7.54 0.33
C LYS A 23 6.21 -8.61 0.84
N TYR A 24 4.91 -8.46 0.60
CA TYR A 24 3.93 -9.53 0.88
C TYR A 24 4.21 -10.77 0.03
N ARG A 25 4.43 -10.59 -1.28
CA ARG A 25 4.76 -11.70 -2.20
C ARG A 25 6.04 -12.43 -1.80
N ARG A 26 7.07 -11.69 -1.38
CA ARG A 26 8.33 -12.27 -0.89
C ARG A 26 8.10 -13.10 0.37
N ARG A 27 7.35 -12.59 1.34
CA ARG A 27 7.01 -13.35 2.56
C ARG A 27 6.23 -14.64 2.25
N LEU A 28 5.30 -14.60 1.30
CA LEU A 28 4.58 -15.80 0.86
C LEU A 28 5.52 -16.80 0.16
N ASN A 29 6.42 -16.31 -0.70
CA ASN A 29 7.42 -17.17 -1.36
C ASN A 29 8.43 -17.75 -0.35
N GLU A 30 8.82 -17.00 0.67
CA GLU A 30 9.70 -17.47 1.75
C GLU A 30 9.02 -18.54 2.61
N ALA A 31 7.73 -18.37 2.91
CA ALA A 31 6.97 -19.29 3.76
C ALA A 31 6.52 -20.57 3.04
N PHE A 32 6.07 -20.45 1.78
CA PHE A 32 5.39 -21.53 1.05
C PHE A 32 6.11 -21.94 -0.25
N GLY A 33 7.18 -21.24 -0.61
CA GLY A 33 7.86 -21.43 -1.89
C GLY A 33 7.13 -20.77 -3.07
N PRO A 34 7.83 -20.50 -4.19
CA PRO A 34 7.18 -20.21 -5.46
C PRO A 34 6.21 -21.34 -5.83
N MET A 35 5.04 -21.01 -6.37
CA MET A 35 3.95 -21.94 -6.71
C MET A 35 3.22 -22.60 -5.52
N GLY A 36 3.65 -22.39 -4.27
CA GLY A 36 2.95 -22.87 -3.07
C GLY A 36 1.72 -22.05 -2.68
N TRP A 37 1.50 -20.91 -3.34
CA TRP A 37 0.36 -20.02 -3.07
C TRP A 37 -0.15 -19.36 -4.35
N GLY A 38 -1.40 -18.90 -4.32
CA GLY A 38 -2.00 -18.16 -5.41
C GLY A 38 -3.28 -17.43 -5.03
N LEU A 39 -3.58 -16.34 -5.74
CA LEU A 39 -4.89 -15.70 -5.68
C LEU A 39 -5.79 -16.23 -6.78
N VAL A 40 -6.95 -16.72 -6.38
CA VAL A 40 -8.01 -17.17 -7.29
C VAL A 40 -9.09 -16.08 -7.35
N PRO A 41 -9.37 -15.50 -8.52
CA PRO A 41 -10.47 -14.55 -8.65
C PRO A 41 -11.82 -15.22 -8.42
N LYS A 42 -12.73 -14.50 -7.77
CA LYS A 42 -14.12 -14.89 -7.56
C LYS A 42 -15.01 -14.01 -8.44
N GLY A 43 -15.62 -14.62 -9.46
CA GLY A 43 -16.49 -13.91 -10.41
C GLY A 43 -15.76 -12.92 -11.32
N GLU A 44 -16.51 -12.18 -12.12
CA GLU A 44 -16.00 -11.12 -12.99
C GLU A 44 -15.70 -9.83 -12.20
N PRO A 45 -14.75 -8.99 -12.66
CA PRO A 45 -14.51 -7.70 -12.03
C PRO A 45 -15.74 -6.78 -12.20
N SER A 46 -16.13 -6.11 -11.12
CA SER A 46 -17.11 -5.03 -11.16
C SER A 46 -16.41 -3.73 -11.51
N VAL A 47 -16.74 -3.16 -12.67
CA VAL A 47 -16.15 -1.92 -13.17
C VAL A 47 -17.14 -0.79 -12.95
N GLY A 48 -16.81 0.11 -12.02
CA GLY A 48 -17.50 1.37 -11.80
C GLY A 48 -16.95 2.49 -12.67
N GLN A 49 -17.34 3.74 -12.37
CA GLN A 49 -16.94 4.90 -13.18
C GLN A 49 -15.43 5.17 -13.15
N ASN A 50 -14.78 5.00 -12.00
CA ASN A 50 -13.37 5.31 -11.76
C ASN A 50 -12.70 4.31 -10.80
N ILE A 51 -13.31 3.15 -10.61
CA ILE A 51 -12.86 2.10 -9.70
C ILE A 51 -13.22 0.73 -10.27
N VAL A 52 -12.31 -0.22 -10.12
CA VAL A 52 -12.59 -1.63 -10.35
C VAL A 52 -12.49 -2.36 -9.02
N THR A 53 -13.44 -3.27 -8.77
CA THR A 53 -13.41 -4.13 -7.60
C THR A 53 -13.62 -5.58 -8.02
N ARG A 54 -12.99 -6.50 -7.30
CA ARG A 54 -13.17 -7.94 -7.52
C ARG A 54 -12.79 -8.68 -6.25
N GLU A 55 -13.52 -9.74 -5.96
CA GLU A 55 -13.19 -10.62 -4.85
C GLU A 55 -12.11 -11.63 -5.25
N TYR A 56 -11.19 -11.91 -4.34
CA TYR A 56 -10.17 -12.95 -4.51
C TYR A 56 -10.06 -13.82 -3.27
N ALA A 57 -9.79 -15.11 -3.50
CA ALA A 57 -9.42 -16.06 -2.46
C ALA A 57 -7.92 -16.38 -2.52
N LEU A 58 -7.24 -16.29 -1.39
CA LEU A 58 -5.88 -16.78 -1.22
C LEU A 58 -5.92 -18.28 -0.95
N ILE A 59 -5.23 -19.02 -1.81
CA ILE A 59 -5.00 -20.46 -1.68
C ILE A 59 -3.53 -20.68 -1.35
N VAL A 60 -3.24 -21.53 -0.37
CA VAL A 60 -1.89 -21.97 0.00
C VAL A 60 -1.90 -23.49 0.12
N ASP A 61 -0.99 -24.17 -0.57
CA ASP A 61 -0.88 -25.64 -0.60
C ASP A 61 -2.23 -26.34 -0.83
N GLY A 62 -3.03 -25.80 -1.76
CA GLY A 62 -4.35 -26.33 -2.11
C GLY A 62 -5.47 -26.04 -1.10
N ARG A 63 -5.21 -25.27 -0.04
CA ARG A 63 -6.20 -24.93 0.99
C ARG A 63 -6.64 -23.48 0.90
N PHE A 64 -7.93 -23.25 1.14
CA PHE A 64 -8.46 -21.91 1.35
C PHE A 64 -7.86 -21.30 2.63
N VAL A 65 -7.30 -20.10 2.51
CA VAL A 65 -6.68 -19.38 3.63
C VAL A 65 -7.50 -18.16 4.02
N ALA A 66 -7.78 -17.30 3.06
CA ALA A 66 -8.43 -16.02 3.28
C ALA A 66 -9.13 -15.54 2.02
N GLN A 67 -10.06 -14.60 2.17
CA GLN A 67 -10.79 -13.98 1.08
C GLN A 67 -10.94 -12.50 1.34
N ALA A 68 -10.75 -11.69 0.30
CA ALA A 68 -10.90 -10.25 0.41
C ALA A 68 -11.37 -9.63 -0.90
N GLN A 69 -12.13 -8.54 -0.76
CA GLN A 69 -12.40 -7.64 -1.87
C GLN A 69 -11.13 -6.85 -2.19
N GLY A 70 -10.66 -6.92 -3.42
CA GLY A 70 -9.66 -6.01 -3.97
C GLY A 70 -10.32 -4.82 -4.63
N GLU A 71 -9.65 -3.68 -4.60
CA GLU A 71 -10.10 -2.48 -5.31
C GLU A 71 -8.91 -1.71 -5.89
N ASN A 72 -9.13 -1.02 -7.01
CA ASN A 72 -8.19 -0.06 -7.52
C ASN A 72 -8.88 1.03 -8.34
N ASN A 73 -8.46 2.28 -8.13
CA ASN A 73 -8.98 3.41 -8.88
C ASN A 73 -8.29 3.55 -10.25
N PHE A 74 -8.99 4.12 -11.20
CA PHE A 74 -8.47 4.52 -12.52
C PHE A 74 -9.11 5.82 -12.99
N PHE A 75 -8.44 6.56 -13.86
CA PHE A 75 -8.91 7.88 -14.31
C PHE A 75 -9.47 7.87 -15.74
N ASN A 76 -9.00 6.94 -16.58
CA ASN A 76 -9.46 6.78 -17.96
C ASN A 76 -9.58 5.29 -18.31
N GLY A 77 -10.36 4.97 -19.35
CA GLY A 77 -10.63 3.58 -19.75
C GLY A 77 -9.36 2.81 -20.14
N ASP A 78 -8.36 3.49 -20.70
CA ASP A 78 -7.07 2.88 -21.10
C ASP A 78 -6.27 2.34 -19.89
N GLN A 79 -6.51 2.86 -18.68
CA GLN A 79 -5.89 2.37 -17.44
C GLN A 79 -6.60 1.14 -16.86
N LEU A 80 -7.76 0.74 -17.38
CA LEU A 80 -8.56 -0.35 -16.81
C LEU A 80 -7.77 -1.68 -16.68
N PRO A 81 -6.97 -2.13 -17.66
CA PRO A 81 -6.17 -3.36 -17.51
C PRO A 81 -5.18 -3.27 -16.35
N SER A 82 -4.51 -2.12 -16.19
CA SER A 82 -3.59 -1.88 -15.08
C SER A 82 -4.32 -1.83 -13.74
N ALA A 83 -5.54 -1.27 -13.73
CA ALA A 83 -6.36 -1.21 -12.52
C ALA A 83 -6.86 -2.59 -12.10
N VAL A 84 -7.15 -3.49 -13.03
CA VAL A 84 -7.51 -4.88 -12.72
C VAL A 84 -6.35 -5.60 -12.02
N GLU A 85 -5.11 -5.41 -12.50
CA GLU A 85 -3.92 -5.97 -11.81
C GLU A 85 -3.68 -5.31 -10.44
N GLY A 86 -3.88 -4.00 -10.32
CA GLY A 86 -3.82 -3.29 -9.03
C GLY A 86 -4.86 -3.82 -8.03
N CYS A 87 -6.08 -4.11 -8.49
CA CYS A 87 -7.15 -4.67 -7.68
C CYS A 87 -6.77 -6.06 -7.13
N LYS A 88 -6.12 -6.91 -7.94
CA LYS A 88 -5.57 -8.20 -7.50
C LYS A 88 -4.50 -8.04 -6.42
N SER A 89 -3.56 -7.13 -6.60
CA SER A 89 -2.50 -6.91 -5.59
C SER A 89 -3.03 -6.28 -4.30
N ASN A 90 -4.05 -5.42 -4.39
CA ASN A 90 -4.76 -4.90 -3.22
C ASN A 90 -5.42 -6.03 -2.41
N ALA A 91 -6.13 -6.95 -3.07
CA ALA A 91 -6.72 -8.12 -2.42
C ALA A 91 -5.66 -9.00 -1.75
N LEU A 92 -4.49 -9.17 -2.38
CA LEU A 92 -3.39 -9.95 -1.80
C LEU A 92 -2.97 -9.42 -0.43
N MET A 93 -2.74 -8.12 -0.32
CA MET A 93 -2.33 -7.49 0.94
C MET A 93 -3.38 -7.67 2.03
N ARG A 94 -4.67 -7.56 1.66
CA ARG A 94 -5.79 -7.79 2.58
C ARG A 94 -5.84 -9.24 3.06
N CYS A 95 -5.76 -10.23 2.17
CA CYS A 95 -5.69 -11.65 2.55
C CYS A 95 -4.47 -11.96 3.43
N CYS A 96 -3.32 -11.34 3.15
CA CYS A 96 -2.11 -11.53 3.94
C CYS A 96 -2.22 -10.98 5.37
N LYS A 97 -3.14 -10.04 5.63
CA LYS A 97 -3.42 -9.56 6.98
C LYS A 97 -4.00 -10.67 7.87
N ASP A 98 -4.83 -11.55 7.32
CA ASP A 98 -5.41 -12.69 8.07
C ASP A 98 -4.34 -13.73 8.43
N LEU A 99 -3.28 -13.83 7.62
CA LEU A 99 -2.06 -14.58 7.95
C LEU A 99 -1.15 -13.84 8.96
N GLY A 100 -1.51 -12.62 9.33
CA GLY A 100 -0.75 -11.77 10.22
C GLY A 100 0.43 -11.03 9.56
N ILE A 101 0.56 -11.05 8.24
CA ILE A 101 1.67 -10.33 7.59
C ILE A 101 1.39 -8.83 7.64
N GLY A 102 2.32 -8.08 8.28
CA GLY A 102 2.25 -6.62 8.35
C GLY A 102 1.06 -6.11 9.17
N SER A 103 0.53 -6.94 10.09
CA SER A 103 -0.60 -6.55 10.94
C SER A 103 -0.29 -5.35 11.83
N GLU A 104 0.97 -5.16 12.26
CA GLU A 104 1.37 -4.00 13.06
C GLU A 104 1.18 -2.66 12.34
N LEU A 105 1.13 -2.64 11.00
CA LEU A 105 0.84 -1.41 10.24
C LEU A 105 -0.59 -0.91 10.43
N TRP A 106 -1.44 -1.72 11.06
CA TRP A 106 -2.82 -1.39 11.44
C TRP A 106 -2.98 -1.15 12.94
N ASP A 107 -1.93 -1.32 13.74
CA ASP A 107 -1.95 -1.05 15.18
C ASP A 107 -1.77 0.45 15.44
N PRO A 108 -2.75 1.15 16.06
CA PRO A 108 -2.63 2.56 16.38
C PRO A 108 -1.41 2.90 17.26
N HIS A 109 -0.95 1.98 18.11
CA HIS A 109 0.24 2.19 18.95
C HIS A 109 1.51 2.19 18.08
N PHE A 110 1.65 1.19 17.21
CA PHE A 110 2.75 1.11 16.25
C PHE A 110 2.77 2.32 15.31
N ILE A 111 1.61 2.71 14.75
CA ILE A 111 1.50 3.87 13.84
C ILE A 111 1.97 5.15 14.53
N ARG A 112 1.54 5.40 15.79
CA ARG A 112 1.97 6.59 16.54
C ARG A 112 3.46 6.59 16.84
N TRP A 113 3.99 5.44 17.25
CA TRP A 113 5.41 5.28 17.50
C TRP A 113 6.24 5.48 16.23
N PHE A 114 5.86 4.83 15.12
CA PHE A 114 6.56 4.92 13.85
C PHE A 114 6.54 6.35 13.30
N ARG A 115 5.39 7.05 13.41
CA ARG A 115 5.29 8.46 13.04
C ARG A 115 6.28 9.33 13.82
N LYS A 116 6.37 9.16 15.15
CA LYS A 116 7.29 9.92 15.98
C LYS A 116 8.76 9.59 15.68
N ALA A 117 9.08 8.32 15.49
CA ALA A 117 10.45 7.82 15.37
C ALA A 117 11.01 7.98 13.94
N HIS A 118 10.21 7.72 12.90
CA HIS A 118 10.69 7.52 11.52
C HIS A 118 10.05 8.43 10.46
N MET A 119 9.06 9.27 10.80
CA MET A 119 8.43 10.18 9.84
C MET A 119 8.79 11.65 10.09
N ALA A 120 8.86 12.44 9.03
CA ALA A 120 9.04 13.89 9.06
C ALA A 120 7.82 14.56 8.39
N GLU A 121 7.28 15.58 9.04
CA GLU A 121 6.29 16.47 8.46
C GLU A 121 7.02 17.66 7.82
N VAL A 122 6.72 17.95 6.56
CA VAL A 122 7.41 18.97 5.77
C VAL A 122 6.39 19.90 5.14
N TRP A 123 6.64 21.21 5.23
CA TRP A 123 5.86 22.21 4.53
C TRP A 123 6.23 22.23 3.04
N VAL A 124 5.23 22.03 2.20
CA VAL A 124 5.38 22.09 0.75
C VAL A 124 4.49 23.19 0.16
N GLU A 125 4.95 23.77 -0.94
CA GLU A 125 4.26 24.82 -1.69
C GLU A 125 4.01 24.33 -3.11
N HIS A 126 2.77 24.47 -3.59
CA HIS A 126 2.43 24.17 -4.97
C HIS A 126 3.09 25.21 -5.91
N VAL A 127 3.83 24.74 -6.92
CA VAL A 127 4.68 25.58 -7.77
C VAL A 127 3.90 26.70 -8.48
N THR A 128 2.73 26.38 -9.04
CA THR A 128 1.86 27.36 -9.73
C THR A 128 0.93 28.13 -8.78
N THR A 129 0.09 27.43 -8.00
CA THR A 129 -0.95 28.06 -7.16
C THR A 129 -0.43 28.72 -5.89
N LYS A 130 0.84 28.50 -5.52
CA LYS A 130 1.48 28.98 -4.27
C LYS A 130 0.79 28.53 -2.97
N LYS A 131 -0.19 27.61 -3.05
CA LYS A 131 -0.85 27.05 -1.87
C LYS A 131 0.14 26.20 -1.08
N LYS A 132 0.22 26.45 0.24
CA LYS A 132 1.05 25.68 1.18
C LYS A 132 0.23 24.61 1.87
N LYS A 133 0.83 23.45 2.10
CA LYS A 133 0.29 22.36 2.93
C LYS A 133 1.43 21.58 3.55
N THR A 134 1.13 20.74 4.54
CA THR A 134 2.10 19.75 5.03
C THR A 134 1.99 18.44 4.27
N GLN A 135 3.11 17.75 4.16
CA GLN A 135 3.20 16.38 3.64
C GLN A 135 4.12 15.56 4.55
N TRP A 136 3.83 14.28 4.63
CA TRP A 136 4.62 13.33 5.41
C TRP A 136 5.63 12.59 4.53
N TYR A 137 6.81 12.39 5.08
CA TYR A 137 7.90 11.66 4.45
C TYR A 137 8.57 10.73 5.46
N ARG A 138 9.31 9.76 4.96
CA ARG A 138 10.26 9.03 5.79
C ARG A 138 11.43 9.95 6.16
N LYS A 139 11.85 9.92 7.43
CA LYS A 139 13.00 10.72 7.91
C LYS A 139 14.24 10.38 7.10
N GLY A 140 14.95 11.42 6.66
CA GLY A 140 16.14 11.29 5.82
C GLY A 140 15.86 10.99 4.34
N GLN A 141 14.59 10.85 3.94
CA GLN A 141 14.16 10.58 2.57
C GLN A 141 13.02 11.55 2.17
N VAL A 142 13.30 12.84 2.28
CA VAL A 142 12.37 13.88 1.83
C VAL A 142 12.57 14.08 0.33
N ASP A 143 11.66 13.53 -0.47
CA ASP A 143 11.66 13.68 -1.92
C ASP A 143 10.34 14.32 -2.37
N VAL A 144 10.33 15.66 -2.43
CA VAL A 144 9.12 16.42 -2.79
C VAL A 144 8.91 16.36 -4.30
N ALA A 145 7.89 15.60 -4.72
CA ALA A 145 7.52 15.49 -6.12
C ALA A 145 6.74 16.70 -6.64
N TYR A 146 6.92 17.00 -7.94
CA TYR A 146 6.06 17.94 -8.68
C TYR A 146 4.58 17.53 -8.53
N PRO A 147 3.62 18.47 -8.38
CA PRO A 147 3.73 19.92 -8.55
C PRO A 147 4.13 20.71 -7.30
N TYR A 148 4.74 20.06 -6.30
CA TYR A 148 5.15 20.71 -5.06
C TYR A 148 6.65 20.95 -5.02
N LYS A 149 7.06 21.89 -4.17
CA LYS A 149 8.44 22.15 -3.75
C LYS A 149 8.48 22.41 -2.25
N LEU A 150 9.65 22.32 -1.62
CA LEU A 150 9.81 22.75 -0.23
C LEU A 150 9.37 24.22 -0.09
N ALA A 151 8.50 24.50 0.88
CA ALA A 151 8.13 25.87 1.19
C ALA A 151 9.33 26.53 1.88
N ASN A 152 9.79 27.68 1.38
CA ASN A 152 10.87 28.42 2.00
C ASN A 152 10.44 28.88 3.41
N GLY A 153 10.95 28.20 4.43
CA GLY A 153 10.68 28.48 5.84
C GLY A 153 11.12 27.32 6.73
N LYS A 154 12.42 27.32 7.08
CA LYS A 154 13.13 26.54 8.12
C LYS A 154 12.70 25.08 8.34
N VAL A 155 13.64 24.16 8.05
CA VAL A 155 13.70 22.80 8.62
C VAL A 155 13.57 22.84 10.14
#